data_AF-A0A7L2FUL4-F1
#
_entry.id   AF-A0A7L2FUL4-F1
#
_cell.length_a   1.000
_cell.length_b   1.000
_cell.length_c   1.000
_cell.angle_alpha   90.00
_cell.angle_beta   90.00
_cell.angle_gamma   90.00
#
_symmetry.space_group_name_H-M   'P 1'
#
loop_
_entity.id
_entity.type
_entity.pdbx_description
1 polymer ?
#
loop_
_entity_poly.entity_id
_entity_poly.type
_entity_poly.pdbx_seq_one_letter_code
_entity_poly.pdbx_strand_id
1 'polypeptide(L)'
;MVQATPLLLVLFLALGAQGLAVKKVHAEFPALQCSLTGRWVNDLGSNMTILTVNANGAFAGSYHTAVTATSNEIKVSPLQGSMQKSHNQKGQPTFGFTVNWSFS
;
A
#
# COMPACT_ATOMS: atom_id res chain seq x y z
N MET A 1 -62.66 -27.04 -8.52
CA MET A 1 -61.64 -26.95 -9.58
C MET A 1 -61.38 -25.48 -9.84
N VAL A 2 -60.29 -24.92 -9.32
CA VAL A 2 -59.83 -23.57 -9.68
C VAL A 2 -58.54 -23.77 -10.45
N GLN A 3 -58.61 -23.55 -11.75
CA GLN A 3 -57.51 -23.71 -12.69
C GLN A 3 -56.58 -22.51 -12.51
N ALA A 4 -55.49 -22.70 -11.77
CA ALA A 4 -54.44 -21.71 -11.67
C ALA A 4 -53.69 -21.63 -13.00
N THR A 5 -53.71 -20.46 -13.60
CA THR A 5 -53.07 -20.09 -14.87
C THR A 5 -51.56 -20.33 -14.80
N PRO A 6 -50.96 -21.03 -15.78
CA PRO A 6 -49.53 -21.39 -15.74
C PRO A 6 -48.59 -20.18 -15.85
N LEU A 7 -49.11 -19.00 -16.20
CA LEU A 7 -48.34 -17.76 -16.32
C LEU A 7 -47.83 -17.22 -14.97
N LEU A 8 -48.55 -17.49 -13.87
CA LEU A 8 -48.17 -16.98 -12.54
C LEU A 8 -46.99 -17.75 -11.93
N LEU A 9 -46.82 -19.02 -12.30
CA LEU A 9 -45.76 -19.88 -11.78
C LEU A 9 -44.36 -19.49 -12.32
N VAL A 10 -44.32 -18.96 -13.54
CA VAL A 10 -43.07 -18.53 -14.20
C VAL A 10 -42.50 -17.25 -13.58
N LEU A 11 -43.36 -16.37 -13.03
CA LEU A 11 -42.92 -15.12 -12.40
C LEU A 11 -42.20 -15.36 -11.06
N PHE A 12 -42.56 -16.42 -10.32
CA PHE A 12 -41.86 -16.80 -9.10
C PHE A 12 -40.49 -17.45 -9.35
N LEU A 13 -40.33 -18.15 -10.48
CA LEU A 13 -39.03 -18.71 -10.88
C LEU A 13 -38.02 -17.63 -11.32
N ALA A 14 -38.48 -16.47 -11.79
CA ALA A 14 -37.61 -15.37 -12.20
C ALA A 14 -37.09 -14.51 -11.03
N LEU A 15 -37.71 -14.57 -9.84
CA LEU A 15 -37.29 -13.75 -8.68
C LEU A 15 -36.27 -14.43 -7.76
N GLY A 16 -35.99 -15.72 -7.95
CA GLY A 16 -35.08 -16.50 -7.09
C GLY A 16 -33.59 -16.40 -7.42
N ALA A 17 -33.21 -15.75 -8.52
CA ALA A 17 -31.81 -15.64 -8.94
C ALA A 17 -31.16 -14.33 -8.46
N GLN A 18 -31.41 -13.90 -7.22
CA GLN A 18 -30.62 -12.85 -6.61
C GLN A 18 -29.33 -13.44 -6.02
N GLY A 19 -28.24 -13.28 -6.77
CA GLY A 19 -26.93 -13.00 -6.20
C GLY A 19 -26.36 -14.08 -5.28
N LEU A 20 -25.91 -15.19 -5.86
CA LEU A 20 -24.68 -15.81 -5.35
C LEU A 20 -23.53 -14.85 -5.70
N ALA A 21 -23.44 -13.76 -4.94
CA ALA A 21 -22.19 -13.04 -4.79
C ALA A 21 -21.22 -14.08 -4.27
N VAL A 22 -20.32 -14.53 -5.15
CA VAL A 22 -19.12 -15.25 -4.75
C VAL A 22 -18.48 -14.35 -3.71
N LYS A 23 -18.63 -14.69 -2.43
CA LYS A 23 -17.77 -14.16 -1.39
C LYS A 23 -16.40 -14.62 -1.82
N LYS A 24 -15.67 -13.74 -2.51
CA LYS A 24 -14.22 -13.83 -2.58
C LYS A 24 -13.81 -13.86 -1.11
N VAL A 25 -13.53 -15.07 -0.62
CA VAL A 25 -12.65 -15.23 0.52
C VAL A 25 -11.33 -14.71 0.00
N HIS A 26 -11.13 -13.39 0.09
CA HIS A 26 -9.78 -12.89 0.24
C HIS A 26 -9.29 -13.66 1.44
N ALA A 27 -8.38 -14.59 1.19
CA ALA A 27 -7.58 -15.15 2.26
C ALA A 27 -6.98 -13.93 2.95
N GLU A 28 -7.56 -13.57 4.09
CA GLU A 28 -7.09 -12.53 4.97
C GLU A 28 -5.89 -13.15 5.69
N PHE A 29 -4.84 -13.45 4.92
CA PHE A 29 -3.51 -13.26 5.46
C PHE A 29 -3.52 -11.83 5.95
N PRO A 30 -3.29 -11.55 7.25
CA PRO A 30 -3.14 -10.17 7.68
C PRO A 30 -2.07 -9.62 6.76
N ALA A 31 -2.45 -8.71 5.86
CA ALA A 31 -1.51 -8.04 5.01
C ALA A 31 -0.48 -7.50 6.00
N LEU A 32 0.75 -8.04 6.00
CA LEU A 32 1.82 -7.48 6.81
C LEU A 32 1.77 -6.01 6.46
N GLN A 33 1.34 -5.18 7.40
CA GLN A 33 1.21 -3.76 7.13
C GLN A 33 2.61 -3.32 6.74
N CYS A 34 2.77 -2.87 5.49
CA CYS A 34 4.05 -2.38 5.00
C CYS A 34 4.41 -1.12 5.77
N SER A 35 5.13 -1.32 6.87
CA SER A 35 5.66 -0.25 7.70
C SER A 35 6.95 0.25 7.08
N LEU A 36 7.05 1.56 6.87
CA LEU A 36 8.29 2.19 6.42
C LEU A 36 9.35 2.27 7.52
N THR A 37 8.94 2.24 8.79
CA THR A 37 9.86 2.32 9.93
C THR A 37 10.82 1.14 9.94
N GLY A 38 12.12 1.41 9.89
CA GLY A 38 13.14 0.38 9.88
C GLY A 38 14.36 0.73 9.05
N ARG A 39 15.18 -0.29 8.82
CA ARG A 39 16.37 -0.23 7.97
C ARG A 39 16.08 -0.90 6.64
N TRP A 40 16.52 -0.25 5.57
CA TRP A 40 16.32 -0.67 4.20
C TRP A 40 17.66 -0.69 3.47
N VAL A 41 17.82 -1.64 2.57
CA VAL A 41 18.95 -1.75 1.64
C VAL A 41 18.36 -1.86 0.24
N ASN A 42 18.87 -1.08 -0.72
CA ASN A 42 18.48 -1.23 -2.12
C ASN A 42 19.47 -2.13 -2.88
N ASP A 43 19.15 -2.43 -4.14
CA ASP A 43 19.96 -3.31 -4.98
C ASP A 43 21.35 -2.75 -5.34
N LEU A 44 21.58 -1.45 -5.10
CA LEU A 44 22.88 -0.80 -5.26
C LEU A 44 23.74 -0.88 -3.99
N GLY A 45 23.20 -1.39 -2.88
CA GLY A 45 23.86 -1.45 -1.58
C GLY A 45 23.73 -0.19 -0.72
N SER A 46 22.93 0.79 -1.14
CA SER A 46 22.64 1.99 -0.34
C SER A 46 21.80 1.62 0.88
N ASN A 47 22.13 2.20 2.03
CA ASN A 47 21.41 1.99 3.28
C ASN A 47 20.50 3.18 3.59
N MET A 48 19.30 2.91 4.05
CA MET A 48 18.33 3.91 4.51
C MET A 48 17.78 3.51 5.86
N THR A 49 17.67 4.46 6.78
CA THR A 49 16.96 4.26 8.05
C THR A 49 15.81 5.25 8.10
N ILE A 50 14.59 4.75 8.22
CA ILE A 50 13.41 5.56 8.52
C ILE A 50 13.11 5.35 10.00
N LEU A 51 12.97 6.45 10.74
CA LEU A 51 12.57 6.45 12.13
C LEU A 51 11.07 6.11 12.23
N THR A 52 10.30 6.85 12.99
CA THR A 52 8.85 6.66 13.09
C THR A 52 8.10 7.42 11.99
N VAL A 53 7.07 6.79 11.42
CA VAL A 53 6.05 7.50 10.64
C VAL A 53 4.97 8.01 11.61
N ASN A 54 4.73 9.33 11.62
CA ASN A 54 3.74 9.92 12.52
C ASN A 54 2.30 9.76 11.98
N ALA A 55 1.30 10.14 12.79
CA ALA A 55 -0.11 10.05 12.42
C ALA A 55 -0.51 10.88 11.17
N ASN A 56 0.33 11.84 10.76
CA ASN A 56 0.14 12.59 9.54
C ASN A 56 0.77 11.93 8.30
N GLY A 57 1.42 10.78 8.48
CA GLY A 57 2.19 10.10 7.44
C GLY A 57 3.58 10.69 7.24
N ALA A 58 3.97 11.74 7.98
CA ALA A 58 5.29 12.34 7.85
C ALA A 58 6.34 11.50 8.58
N PHE A 59 7.53 11.45 8.00
CA PHE A 59 8.67 10.72 8.56
C PHE A 59 9.99 11.41 8.25
N ALA A 60 11.00 11.09 9.05
CA ALA A 60 12.38 11.51 8.86
C ALA A 60 13.32 10.31 8.99
N GLY A 61 14.55 10.49 8.51
CA GLY A 61 15.53 9.42 8.52
C GLY A 61 16.89 9.86 8.01
N SER A 62 17.69 8.86 7.66
CA SER A 62 19.00 9.04 7.03
C SER A 62 19.14 8.13 5.82
N TYR A 63 19.90 8.61 4.84
CA TYR A 63 20.27 7.90 3.63
C TYR A 63 21.79 7.88 3.51
N HIS A 64 22.37 6.70 3.31
CA HIS A 64 23.78 6.49 3.04
C HIS A 64 23.89 5.79 1.70
N THR A 65 24.17 6.55 0.65
CA THR A 65 24.27 6.02 -0.71
C THR A 65 25.53 5.20 -0.89
N ALA A 66 25.48 4.14 -1.70
CA ALA A 66 26.66 3.39 -2.12
C ALA A 66 27.32 3.96 -3.38
N VAL A 67 26.62 4.83 -4.12
CA VAL A 67 27.07 5.41 -5.40
C VAL A 67 26.87 6.91 -5.43
N THR A 68 27.71 7.63 -6.17
CA THR A 68 27.59 9.08 -6.41
C THR A 68 28.02 9.43 -7.83
N ALA A 69 27.45 10.52 -8.37
CA ALA A 69 27.86 11.09 -9.66
C ALA A 69 28.97 12.16 -9.52
N THR A 70 29.38 12.48 -8.29
CA THR A 70 30.43 13.48 -7.99
C THR A 70 31.72 12.82 -7.53
N SER A 71 32.83 13.57 -7.47
CA SER A 71 34.07 13.11 -6.83
C SER A 71 34.13 13.38 -5.31
N ASN A 72 33.11 14.02 -4.74
CA ASN A 72 33.04 14.29 -3.29
C ASN A 72 32.92 13.00 -2.48
N GLU A 73 33.50 13.01 -1.28
CA GLU A 73 33.36 11.91 -0.31
C GLU A 73 31.90 11.73 0.10
N ILE A 74 31.38 10.51 -0.04
CA ILE A 74 30.02 10.16 0.35
C ILE A 74 29.85 10.30 1.86
N LYS A 75 28.79 11.01 2.29
CA LYS A 75 28.42 11.19 3.70
C LYS A 75 26.97 10.77 3.93
N VAL A 76 26.67 10.29 5.14
CA VAL A 76 25.28 10.08 5.57
C VAL A 76 24.52 11.39 5.47
N SER A 77 23.36 11.37 4.83
CA SER A 77 22.56 12.55 4.52
C SER A 77 21.15 12.42 5.11
N PRO A 78 20.58 13.49 5.69
CA PRO A 78 19.23 13.45 6.24
C PRO A 78 18.17 13.35 5.14
N LEU A 79 17.06 12.67 5.44
CA LEU A 79 15.88 12.63 4.58
C LEU A 79 14.61 12.98 5.34
N GLN A 80 13.65 13.55 4.63
CA GLN A 80 12.30 13.86 5.12
C GLN A 80 11.28 13.47 4.06
N GLY A 81 10.16 12.90 4.49
CA GLY A 81 9.14 12.40 3.56
C GLY A 81 7.76 12.31 4.16
N SER A 82 6.82 11.83 3.33
CA SER A 82 5.44 11.58 3.72
C SER A 82 4.88 10.34 3.02
N MET A 83 3.95 9.67 3.68
CA MET A 83 3.19 8.52 3.21
C MET A 83 1.69 8.85 3.22
N GLN A 84 0.95 8.33 2.25
CA GLN A 84 -0.51 8.43 2.22
C GLN A 84 -1.14 7.79 3.47
N LYS A 85 -2.13 8.46 4.06
CA LYS A 85 -2.78 8.02 5.31
C LYS A 85 -3.70 6.81 5.13
N SER A 86 -4.37 6.71 3.99
CA SER A 86 -5.31 5.65 3.70
C SER A 86 -4.67 4.57 2.84
N HIS A 87 -4.96 3.31 3.16
CA HIS A 87 -4.96 2.29 2.12
C HIS A 87 -5.91 2.76 1.03
N ASN A 88 -5.38 3.05 -0.16
CA ASN A 88 -6.23 3.17 -1.34
C ASN A 88 -7.08 1.90 -1.38
N GLN A 89 -8.34 1.98 -1.82
CA GLN A 89 -9.32 0.87 -1.84
C GLN A 89 -8.83 -0.42 -2.55
N LYS A 90 -7.60 -0.44 -3.06
CA LYS A 90 -6.94 -1.53 -3.78
C LYS A 90 -5.44 -1.76 -3.46
N GLY A 91 -4.79 -1.14 -2.45
CA GLY A 91 -3.34 -1.35 -2.29
C GLY A 91 -2.58 -0.73 -1.11
N GLN A 92 -1.25 -0.89 -1.15
CA GLN A 92 -0.28 -0.28 -0.24
C GLN A 92 -0.24 1.25 -0.43
N PRO A 93 -0.05 2.04 0.65
CA PRO A 93 0.03 3.49 0.55
C PRO A 93 1.26 3.92 -0.25
N THR A 94 1.13 4.93 -1.11
CA THR A 94 2.32 5.53 -1.74
C THR A 94 3.04 6.44 -0.75
N PHE A 95 4.34 6.61 -0.95
CA PHE A 95 5.17 7.49 -0.15
C PHE A 95 6.22 8.16 -1.03
N GLY A 96 6.75 9.27 -0.55
CA GLY A 96 7.84 10.00 -1.18
C GLY A 96 8.67 10.71 -0.14
N PHE A 97 9.93 10.98 -0.48
CA PHE A 97 10.86 11.67 0.40
C PHE A 97 11.89 12.46 -0.42
N THR A 98 12.51 13.41 0.25
CA THR A 98 13.65 14.19 -0.25
C THR A 98 14.86 13.88 0.61
N VAL A 99 16.01 13.71 -0.04
CA VAL A 99 17.31 13.60 0.64
C VAL A 99 18.02 14.94 0.49
N ASN A 100 18.49 15.51 1.59
CA ASN A 100 19.37 16.68 1.58
C ASN A 100 20.82 16.20 1.65
N TRP A 101 21.46 16.04 0.50
CA TRP A 101 22.81 15.48 0.39
C TRP A 101 23.86 16.35 1.07
N SER A 102 24.53 15.82 2.08
CA SER A 102 25.53 16.56 2.88
C SER A 102 26.91 16.66 2.20
N PHE A 103 27.00 16.24 0.94
CA PHE A 103 28.22 16.17 0.16
C PHE A 103 28.01 16.50 -1.34
N SER A 104 26.83 16.98 -1.74
CA SER A 104 26.55 17.41 -3.12
C SER A 104 26.74 18.91 -3.31
#